data_AF-A0A8H9F8U9-F1
#
_entry.id   AF-A0A8H9F8U9-F1
#
_cell.length_a   1.000
_cell.length_b   1.000
_cell.length_c   1.000
_cell.angle_alpha   90.00
_cell.angle_beta   90.00
_cell.angle_gamma   90.00
#
_symmetry.space_group_name_H-M   'P 1'
#
loop_
_entity.id
_entity.type
_entity.pdbx_description
1 polymer ?
#
loop_
_entity_poly.entity_id
_entity_poly.type
_entity_poly.pdbx_seq_one_letter_code
_entity_poly.pdbx_strand_id
1 'polypeptide(L)' 'MKALQLVNWMRVKNYAQLKDTDEKYINVEPLTQMKAMKILYYMQAASLVLREKPLFDEPMLAWKYGPVIKSVHDKY' A
#
# COMPACT_ATOMS: atom_id res chain seq x y z
N MET A 1 7.53 -11.42 2.61
CA MET A 1 7.92 -9.99 2.48
C MET A 1 7.12 -9.22 3.52
N LYS A 2 7.66 -8.18 4.16
CA LYS A 2 6.88 -7.39 5.14
C LYS A 2 6.03 -6.33 4.43
N ALA A 3 4.78 -6.16 4.85
CA ALA A 3 3.89 -5.12 4.32
C ALA A 3 4.53 -3.72 4.41
N LEU A 4 5.27 -3.44 5.49
CA LEU A 4 5.95 -2.16 5.67
C LEU A 4 7.01 -1.88 4.60
N GLN A 5 7.77 -2.90 4.18
CA GLN A 5 8.80 -2.73 3.14
C GLN A 5 8.17 -2.36 1.80
N LEU A 6 7.04 -3.00 1.47
CA LEU A 6 6.28 -2.71 0.28
C LEU A 6 5.74 -1.27 0.29
N VAL A 7 5.18 -0.82 1.42
CA VAL A 7 4.70 0.57 1.56
C VAL A 7 5.84 1.58 1.47
N ASN A 8 6.99 1.31 2.08
CA ASN A 8 8.16 2.19 1.98
C ASN A 8 8.56 2.39 0.52
N TRP A 9 8.65 1.30 -0.25
CA TRP A 9 8.95 1.38 -1.68
C TRP A 9 7.87 2.15 -2.46
N MET A 10 6.58 1.88 -2.21
CA MET A 10 5.48 2.59 -2.85
C MET A 10 5.54 4.10 -2.57
N ARG A 11 5.86 4.50 -1.33
CA ARG A 11 6.01 5.91 -0.95
C ARG A 11 7.18 6.59 -1.66
N VAL A 12 8.34 5.96 -1.72
CA VAL A 12 9.52 6.49 -2.42
C VAL A 12 9.20 6.67 -3.91
N LYS A 13 8.57 5.66 -4.53
CA LYS A 13 8.17 5.72 -5.93
C LYS A 13 7.14 6.83 -6.17
N ASN A 14 6.10 6.92 -5.35
CA ASN A 14 5.09 7.96 -5.46
C ASN A 14 5.69 9.37 -5.30
N TYR A 15 6.62 9.55 -4.36
CA TYR A 15 7.33 10.81 -4.17
C TYR A 15 8.17 11.19 -5.40
N ALA A 16 8.87 10.23 -6.00
CA ALA A 16 9.63 10.48 -7.23
C ALA A 16 8.70 10.88 -8.38
N GLN A 17 7.57 10.18 -8.54
CA GLN A 17 6.59 10.44 -9.59
C GLN A 17 5.91 11.81 -9.42
N LEU A 18 5.60 12.23 -8.19
CA LEU A 18 5.03 13.55 -7.91
C LEU A 18 5.94 14.71 -8.29
N LYS A 19 7.26 14.48 -8.34
CA LYS A 19 8.26 15.49 -8.71
C LYS A 19 8.64 15.47 -10.18
N ASP A 20 8.20 14.45 -10.90
CA ASP A 20 8.54 14.29 -12.29
C ASP A 20 7.61 15.16 -13.14
N THR A 21 8.19 15.91 -14.08
CA THR A 21 7.48 16.83 -14.96
C THR A 21 7.01 16.17 -16.26
N ASP A 22 7.33 14.89 -16.47
CA ASP A 22 6.84 14.10 -17.59
C ASP A 22 5.29 14.04 -17.57
N GLU A 23 4.67 14.28 -18.73
CA GLU A 23 3.22 14.30 -18.91
C GLU A 23 2.55 13.01 -18.38
N LYS A 24 3.25 11.87 -18.40
CA LYS A 24 2.73 10.60 -17.88
C LYS A 24 2.43 10.63 -16.37
N TYR A 25 3.01 11.57 -15.63
CA TYR A 25 2.86 11.70 -14.18
C TYR A 25 2.04 12.90 -13.74
N ILE A 26 1.47 13.68 -14.66
CA ILE A 26 0.70 14.89 -14.34
C ILE A 26 -0.52 14.62 -13.43
N ASN A 27 -1.07 13.41 -13.48
CA ASN A 27 -2.23 12.98 -12.69
C ASN A 27 -1.85 12.11 -11.48
N VAL A 28 -0.56 12.03 -11.11
CA VAL A 28 -0.14 11.27 -9.93
C VAL A 28 -0.58 12.01 -8.68
N GLU A 29 -1.30 11.31 -7.81
CA GLU A 29 -1.74 11.85 -6.52
C GLU A 29 -0.84 11.37 -5.38
N PRO A 30 -0.78 12.11 -4.27
CA PRO A 30 -0.11 11.65 -3.04
C PRO A 30 -0.68 10.33 -2.53
N LEU A 31 0.22 9.41 -2.16
CA LEU A 31 -0.10 8.16 -1.48
C LEU A 31 -0.40 8.45 0.00
N THR A 32 -1.66 8.76 0.28
CA THR A 32 -2.15 8.91 1.66
C THR A 32 -2.14 7.56 2.39
N GLN A 33 -2.15 7.61 3.72
CA GLN A 33 -2.21 6.42 4.57
C GLN A 33 -3.41 5.51 4.20
N MET A 34 -4.59 6.12 3.99
CA MET A 34 -5.80 5.40 3.59
C MET A 34 -5.66 4.75 2.19
N LYS A 35 -5.07 5.45 1.22
CA LYS A 35 -4.80 4.88 -0.12
C LYS A 35 -3.85 3.68 -0.01
N ALA A 36 -2.80 3.79 0.81
CA ALA A 36 -1.87 2.69 1.05
C ALA A 36 -2.58 1.46 1.66
N MET A 37 -3.43 1.65 2.68
CA MET A 37 -4.18 0.53 3.29
C MET A 37 -5.11 -0.18 2.29
N LYS A 38 -5.83 0.57 1.46
CA LYS A 38 -6.68 -0.02 0.41
C LYS A 38 -5.86 -0.81 -0.62
N ILE A 39 -4.72 -0.29 -1.05
CA ILE A 39 -3.83 -1.00 -1.99
C ILE A 39 -3.33 -2.30 -1.36
N LEU A 40 -2.84 -2.27 -0.12
CA LEU A 40 -2.39 -3.47 0.59
C LEU A 40 -3.52 -4.51 0.70
N TYR A 41 -4.74 -4.07 0.99
CA TYR A 41 -5.91 -4.94 1.03
C TYR A 41 -6.13 -5.67 -0.30
N TYR A 42 -6.17 -4.94 -1.42
CA TYR A 42 -6.35 -5.53 -2.73
C TYR A 42 -5.18 -6.45 -3.13
N MET A 43 -3.94 -6.09 -2.79
CA MET A 43 -2.76 -6.90 -3.10
C MET A 43 -2.76 -8.24 -2.35
N GLN A 44 -3.12 -8.21 -1.06
CA GLN A 44 -3.24 -9.43 -0.26
C GLN A 44 -4.36 -10.32 -0.81
N ALA A 45 -5.53 -9.74 -1.09
CA ALA A 45 -6.66 -10.46 -1.67
C ALA A 45 -6.30 -11.10 -3.02
N ALA A 46 -5.66 -10.35 -3.91
CA ALA A 46 -5.21 -10.86 -5.21
C ALA A 46 -4.20 -12.02 -5.06
N SER A 47 -3.24 -11.92 -4.14
CA SER A 47 -2.29 -13.01 -3.89
C SER A 47 -2.98 -14.26 -3.32
N LEU A 48 -3.94 -14.08 -2.41
CA LEU A 48 -4.71 -15.19 -1.87
C LEU A 48 -5.55 -15.89 -2.95
N VAL A 49 -6.18 -15.13 -3.85
CA VAL A 49 -7.00 -15.70 -4.94
C VAL A 49 -6.14 -16.36 -6.02
N LEU A 50 -5.06 -15.72 -6.45
CA LEU A 50 -4.28 -16.17 -7.61
C LEU A 50 -3.18 -17.17 -7.26
N ARG A 51 -2.66 -17.12 -6.04
CA ARG A 51 -1.47 -17.88 -5.62
C ARG A 51 -1.74 -18.74 -4.39
N GLU A 52 -2.94 -18.66 -3.80
CA GLU A 52 -3.33 -19.37 -2.58
C GLU A 52 -2.37 -19.14 -1.40
N LYS A 53 -1.64 -18.02 -1.44
CA LYS A 53 -0.60 -17.68 -0.46
C LYS A 53 -0.66 -16.19 -0.10
N PRO A 54 -0.49 -15.86 1.19
CA PRO A 54 -0.40 -14.46 1.61
C PRO A 54 0.78 -13.76 0.92
N LEU A 55 0.59 -12.49 0.52
CA LEU A 55 1.68 -11.68 -0.01
C LEU A 55 2.62 -11.23 1.12
N PHE A 56 2.03 -10.96 2.27
CA PHE A 56 2.68 -10.61 3.52
C PHE A 56 1.92 -11.26 4.69
N ASP A 57 2.64 -11.54 5.78
CA ASP A 57 2.12 -12.32 6.91
C ASP A 57 1.48 -11.45 8.00
N GLU A 58 1.64 -10.12 7.91
CA GLU A 58 1.02 -9.22 8.88
C GLU A 58 -0.53 -9.30 8.84
N PRO A 59 -1.19 -9.34 10.01
CA PRO A 59 -2.63 -9.44 10.08
C PRO A 59 -3.29 -8.13 9.59
N MET A 60 -4.36 -8.30 8.83
CA MET A 60 -5.21 -7.20 8.38
C MET A 60 -6.39 -7.05 9.34
N LEU A 61 -6.38 -5.97 10.12
CA LEU A 61 -7.36 -5.70 11.16
C LEU A 61 -8.57 -4.97 10.57
N ALA A 62 -9.78 -5.44 10.86
CA ALA A 62 -11.02 -4.75 10.49
C ALA A 62 -11.30 -3.62 11.49
N TRP A 63 -10.89 -2.40 11.15
CA TRP A 63 -11.15 -1.20 11.97
C TRP A 63 -12.37 -0.42 11.44
N LYS A 64 -12.84 0.55 12.23
CA LYS A 64 -14.03 1.37 11.93
C LYS A 64 -14.05 1.98 10.52
N TYR A 65 -12.88 2.38 10.01
CA TYR A 65 -12.75 3.08 8.72
C TYR A 65 -12.15 2.21 7.60
N GLY A 66 -12.03 0.90 7.83
CA GLY A 66 -11.53 -0.04 6.84
C GLY A 66 -10.42 -0.96 7.37
N PRO A 67 -9.87 -1.80 6.48
CA PRO A 67 -8.80 -2.73 6.82
C PRO A 67 -7.50 -1.97 7.12
N VAL A 68 -6.82 -2.36 8.20
CA VAL A 68 -5.60 -1.72 8.67
C VAL A 68 -4.53 -2.77 8.95
N ILE A 69 -3.32 -2.52 8.45
CA ILE A 69 -2.12 -3.24 8.90
C ILE A 69 -1.46 -2.39 9.98
N LYS A 70 -1.53 -2.83 11.23
CA LYS A 70 -1.10 -2.04 12.41
C LYS A 70 0.34 -1.55 12.29
N SER A 71 1.27 -2.39 11.82
CA SER A 71 2.68 -2.02 11.66
C SER A 71 2.91 -0.89 10.66
N VAL A 72 2.06 -0.78 9.64
CA VAL A 72 2.09 0.31 8.66
C VAL A 72 1.42 1.56 9.23
N HIS A 73 0.27 1.40 9.88
CA HIS A 73 -0.49 2.50 10.47
C HIS A 73 0.28 3.20 11.58
N ASP A 74 0.94 2.46 12.47
CA ASP A 74 1.69 3.04 13.58
C ASP A 74 2.95 3.78 13.10
N LYS A 75 3.42 3.50 11.88
CA LYS A 75 4.62 4.13 11.30
C LYS A 75 4.31 5.44 10.56
N TYR A 76 3.11 5.59 10.00
CA TYR A 76 2.72 6.64 9.07
C TYR A 76 1.37 7.24 9.41
#